data_AF-A0A1V9H4J6-F1
#
_entry.id   AF-A0A1V9H4J6-F1
#
_cell.length_a   1.000
_cell.length_b   1.000
_cell.length_c   1.000
_cell.angle_alpha   90.00
_cell.angle_beta   90.00
_cell.angle_gamma   90.00
#
_symmetry.space_group_name_H-M   'P 1'
#
loop_
_entity.id
_entity.type
_entity.pdbx_description
1 polymer ?
#
loop_
_entity_poly.entity_id
_entity_poly.type
_entity_poly.pdbx_seq_one_letter_code
_entity_poly.pdbx_strand_id
1 'polypeptide(L)' 'MSEAPRGQRRELLHQLRNRLNVMGFALYALRNETSKPLETLRTAHQSAVELLNQLGEQERALQQPGVEPGDSAQPARTDQ' A
#
# COMPACT_ATOMS: atom_id res chain seq x y z
N MET A 1 -10.55 -21.63 -6.57
CA MET A 1 -10.67 -20.44 -5.71
C MET A 1 -10.35 -19.25 -6.59
N SER A 2 -11.35 -18.42 -6.88
CA SER A 2 -11.25 -17.37 -7.90
C SER A 2 -10.18 -16.34 -7.56
N GLU A 3 -9.22 -16.13 -8.46
CA GLU A 3 -8.56 -14.83 -8.56
C GLU A 3 -9.67 -13.80 -8.80
N ALA A 4 -10.04 -13.05 -7.77
CA ALA A 4 -10.74 -11.79 -8.01
C ALA A 4 -9.90 -11.02 -9.04
N PRO A 5 -10.50 -10.45 -10.09
CA PRO A 5 -9.75 -9.78 -11.15
C PRO A 5 -8.83 -8.76 -10.50
N ARG A 6 -7.50 -8.89 -10.68
CA ARG A 6 -6.46 -8.16 -9.91
C ARG A 6 -6.71 -6.64 -9.83
N GLY A 7 -7.39 -6.06 -10.82
CA GLY A 7 -7.86 -4.68 -10.80
C GLY A 7 -8.87 -4.36 -9.68
N GLN A 8 -9.81 -5.26 -9.38
CA GLN A 8 -10.78 -5.10 -8.29
C GLN A 8 -10.09 -5.07 -6.92
N ARG A 9 -9.06 -5.91 -6.71
CA ARG A 9 -8.29 -5.90 -5.46
C ARG A 9 -7.52 -4.58 -5.27
N ARG A 10 -6.91 -4.07 -6.34
CA ARG A 10 -6.22 -2.76 -6.31
C ARG A 10 -7.17 -1.61 -6.00
N GLU A 11 -8.36 -1.64 -6.60
CA GLU A 11 -9.39 -0.64 -6.36
C GLU A 11 -9.87 -0.67 -4.90
N LEU A 12 -10.10 -1.86 -4.33
CA LEU A 12 -10.47 -2.01 -2.92
C LEU A 12 -9.38 -1.48 -1.96
N LEU A 13 -8.10 -1.74 -2.24
CA LEU A 13 -7.00 -1.19 -1.43
C LEU A 13 -6.92 0.33 -1.51
N HIS A 14 -7.16 0.89 -2.71
CA HIS A 14 -7.22 2.34 -2.90
C HIS A 14 -8.39 2.97 -2.11
N GLN A 15 -9.59 2.37 -2.20
CA GLN A 15 -10.75 2.83 -1.42
C GLN A 15 -10.52 2.74 0.09
N LEU A 16 -9.91 1.64 0.55
CA LEU A 16 -9.56 1.46 1.96
C LEU A 16 -8.56 2.53 2.43
N ARG A 17 -7.53 2.84 1.63
CA ARG A 17 -6.59 3.94 1.92
C ARG A 17 -7.31 5.27 2.06
N ASN A 18 -8.22 5.58 1.13
CA ASN A 18 -8.99 6.82 1.18
C ASN A 18 -9.85 6.90 2.45
N ARG A 19 -10.47 5.79 2.85
CA ARG A 19 -11.28 5.76 4.08
C ARG A 19 -10.43 5.97 5.34
N LEU A 20 -9.26 5.33 5.41
CA LEU A 20 -8.32 5.53 6.51
C LEU A 20 -7.75 6.94 6.54
N ASN A 21 -7.50 7.57 5.39
CA ASN A 21 -7.08 8.98 5.34
C ASN A 21 -8.13 9.92 5.93
N VAL A 22 -9.41 9.74 5.57
CA VAL A 22 -10.52 10.53 6.14
C VAL A 22 -10.61 10.34 7.65
N MET A 23 -10.50 9.11 8.14
CA MET A 23 -10.46 8.83 9.59
C MET A 23 -9.26 9.51 10.25
N GLY A 24 -8.08 9.48 9.62
CA GLY A 24 -6.88 10.15 10.10
C GLY A 24 -7.06 11.67 10.23
N PHE A 25 -7.71 12.31 9.25
CA PHE A 25 -8.03 13.74 9.34
C PHE A 25 -8.99 14.04 10.51
N ALA A 26 -10.00 13.21 10.73
CA ALA A 26 -10.91 13.37 11.87
C ALA A 26 -10.18 13.19 13.21
N LEU A 27 -9.34 12.17 13.34
CA LEU A 27 -8.54 11.92 14.54
C LEU A 27 -7.52 13.04 14.79
N TYR A 28 -6.97 13.63 13.74
CA TYR A 28 -6.06 14.76 13.82
C TYR A 28 -6.75 16.06 14.24
N ALA A 29 -7.99 16.29 13.80
CA ALA A 29 -8.80 17.40 14.28
C ALA A 29 -9.06 17.30 15.80
N LEU A 30 -9.23 16.07 16.30
CA LEU A 30 -9.43 15.75 17.71
C LEU A 30 -8.12 15.51 18.48
N ARG A 31 -6.95 15.94 17.97
CA ARG A 31 -5.64 15.60 18.57
C ARG A 31 -5.45 16.11 20.00
N ASN A 32 -6.12 17.20 20.36
CA ASN A 32 -6.06 17.79 21.70
C ASN A 32 -7.07 17.16 22.67
N GLU A 33 -7.99 16.33 22.17
CA GLU A 33 -8.93 15.62 23.02
C GLU A 33 -8.29 14.34 23.57
N THR A 34 -8.28 14.21 24.89
CA THR A 34 -7.70 13.04 25.57
C THR A 34 -8.80 12.22 26.21
N SER A 35 -9.03 11.04 25.67
CA SER A 35 -9.84 10.01 26.30
C SER A 35 -9.30 8.65 25.90
N LYS A 36 -9.40 7.66 26.81
CA LYS A 36 -8.95 6.30 26.56
C LYS A 36 -9.53 5.67 25.27
N PRO A 37 -10.81 5.92 24.91
CA PRO A 37 -11.35 5.49 23.61
C PRO A 37 -10.67 6.17 22.42
N LEU A 38 -10.39 7.47 22.48
CA LEU A 38 -9.72 8.19 21.39
C LEU A 38 -8.28 7.72 21.18
N GLU A 39 -7.54 7.46 22.26
CA GLU A 39 -6.20 6.86 22.17
C GLU A 39 -6.25 5.48 21.51
N THR A 40 -7.21 4.65 21.91
CA THR A 40 -7.43 3.33 21.29
C THR A 40 -7.72 3.45 19.80
N LEU A 41 -8.57 4.41 19.41
CA LEU A 41 -8.88 4.67 17.99
C LEU A 41 -7.67 5.15 17.20
N ARG A 42 -6.81 6.01 17.78
CA ARG A 42 -5.56 6.44 17.14
C ARG A 42 -4.61 5.27 16.93
N THR A 43 -4.42 4.43 17.93
CA THR A 43 -3.57 3.24 17.82
C THR A 43 -4.11 2.27 16.77
N ALA A 44 -5.43 2.00 16.78
CA ALA A 44 -6.05 1.12 15.80
C ALA A 44 -5.94 1.67 14.36
N HIS A 45 -6.12 2.98 14.19
CA HIS A 45 -5.93 3.66 12.89
C HIS A 45 -4.49 3.52 12.39
N GLN A 46 -3.50 3.77 13.27
CA GLN A 46 -2.09 3.62 12.92
C GLN A 46 -1.76 2.19 12.49
N SER A 47 -2.18 1.18 13.27
CA SER A 47 -1.96 -0.23 12.91
C SER A 47 -2.67 -0.61 11.60
N ALA A 48 -3.88 -0.09 11.34
CA ALA A 48 -4.59 -0.33 10.09
C ALA A 48 -3.86 0.27 8.87
N VAL A 49 -3.26 1.46 9.02
CA VAL A 49 -2.44 2.08 7.97
C VAL A 49 -1.18 1.26 7.70
N GLU A 50 -0.50 0.78 8.74
CA GLU A 50 0.68 -0.08 8.61
C GLU A 50 0.37 -1.38 7.88
N LEU A 51 -0.69 -2.09 8.28
CA LEU A 51 -1.14 -3.30 7.60
C LEU A 51 -1.52 -3.04 6.14
N LEU A 52 -2.16 -1.90 5.85
CA LEU A 52 -2.50 -1.53 4.48
C LEU A 52 -1.26 -1.27 3.62
N ASN A 53 -0.21 -0.67 4.19
CA ASN A 53 1.05 -0.45 3.48
C ASN A 53 1.72 -1.80 3.15
N GLN A 54 1.76 -2.73 4.10
CA GLN A 54 2.28 -4.09 3.87
C GLN A 54 1.48 -4.83 2.78
N LEU A 55 0.16 -4.68 2.76
CA LEU A 55 -0.69 -5.25 1.70
C LEU A 55 -0.39 -4.61 0.33
N GLY A 56 -0.20 -3.29 0.29
CA GLY A 56 0.16 -2.58 -0.95
C GLY A 56 1.56 -2.91 -1.46
N GLU A 57 2.49 -3.27 -0.58
CA GLU A 57 3.82 -3.80 -0.94
C GLU A 57 3.72 -5.20 -1.52
N GLN A 58 2.98 -6.10 -0.88
CA GLN A 58 2.72 -7.45 -1.40
C GLN A 58 2.09 -7.39 -2.80
N GLU A 59 1.11 -6.50 -3.02
CA GLU A 59 0.50 -6.34 -4.34
C GLU A 59 1.46 -5.85 -5.42
N ARG A 60 2.39 -4.96 -5.06
CA ARG A 60 3.41 -4.49 -6.00
C ARG A 60 4.44 -5.57 -6.28
N ALA A 61 4.82 -6.36 -5.29
CA ALA A 61 5.73 -7.50 -5.47
C ALA A 61 5.13 -8.57 -6.41
N LEU A 62 3.84 -8.87 -6.28
CA LEU A 62 3.11 -9.78 -7.17
C LEU A 62 2.95 -9.25 -8.60
N GLN A 63 3.04 -7.94 -8.79
CA GLN A 63 2.92 -7.28 -10.09
C GLN A 63 4.26 -7.06 -10.79
N GLN A 64 5.39 -7.28 -10.12
CA GLN A 64 6.68 -7.29 -10.81
C GLN A 64 6.66 -8.49 -11.77
N PRO A 65 6.61 -8.26 -13.10
CA PRO A 65 6.86 -9.33 -14.04
C PRO A 65 8.29 -9.79 -13.78
N GLY A 66 8.53 -11.09 -13.92
CA GLY A 66 9.84 -11.69 -13.68
C GLY A 66 10.95 -10.76 -14.16
N VAL A 67 11.84 -10.38 -13.24
CA VAL A 67 13.18 -10.00 -13.63
C VAL A 67 13.75 -11.28 -14.24
N GLU A 68 13.47 -11.49 -15.52
CA GLU A 68 14.28 -12.32 -16.38
C GLU A 68 15.72 -11.82 -16.15
N PRO A 69 16.68 -12.69 -15.79
CA PRO A 69 18.08 -12.30 -15.74
C PRO A 69 18.55 -12.10 -17.19
N GLY A 70 18.15 -10.97 -17.76
CA GLY A 70 18.43 -10.56 -19.13
C GLY A 70 18.97 -9.13 -19.14
N ASP A 71 19.78 -8.75 -18.15
CA ASP A 71 20.60 -7.55 -18.24
C ASP A 71 21.94 -7.75 -17.52
N SER A 72 22.65 -8.81 -17.93
CA SER A 72 24.10 -8.79 -17.87
C SER A 72 24.59 -8.20 -19.19
N ALA A 73 24.79 -6.88 -19.16
CA ALA A 73 25.67 -6.08 -20.00
C ALA A 73 26.52 -6.84 -21.04
N GLN A 74 26.55 -6.35 -22.28
CA GLN A 74 27.75 -5.68 -22.77
C GLN A 74 27.52 -4.86 -24.06
N PRO A 75 28.37 -3.83 -24.28
CA PRO A 75 28.10 -2.67 -25.11
C PRO A 75 28.58 -2.82 -26.57
N ALA A 76 28.09 -1.87 -27.38
CA ALA A 76 28.58 -1.39 -28.67
C ALA A 76 29.80 -2.11 -29.30
N ARG A 77 29.59 -2.68 -30.49
CA ARG A 77 30.62 -2.69 -31.53
C ARG A 77 30.08 -2.06 -32.82
N THR A 78 30.57 -0.85 -33.04
CA THR A 78 30.69 -0.13 -34.31
C THR A 78 31.56 -0.92 -35.30
N ASP A 79 31.34 -0.67 -36.60
CA ASP A 79 32.12 -1.07 -37.78
C ASP A 79 32.04 -2.57 -38.14
N GLN A 80 31.72 -2.99 -39.37
CA GLN A 80 32.11 -2.47 -40.69
C GLN A 80 31.15 -2.98 -41.78
#